data_AF-A0A2V7AID4-F1
#
_entry.id   AF-A0A2V7AID4-F1
#
_cell.length_a   1.000
_cell.length_b   1.000
_cell.length_c   1.000
_cell.angle_alpha   90.00
_cell.angle_beta   90.00
_cell.angle_gamma   90.00
#
_symmetry.space_group_name_H-M   'P 1'
#
loop_
_entity.id
_entity.type
_entity.pdbx_description
1 polymer ?
#
loop_
_entity_poly.entity_id
_entity_poly.type
_entity_poly.pdbx_seq_one_letter_code
_entity_poly.pdbx_strand_id
1 'polypeptide(L)' 'MREETIERIRGIQAEVRRLRQASDNPAIERTMQLLDLYCHMARWELGDVEAMIPEAETR' A
#
# COMPACT_ATOMS: atom_id res chain seq x y z
N MET A 1 11.05 9.05 14.00
CA MET A 1 10.83 9.57 12.62
C MET A 1 10.55 8.44 11.64
N ARG A 2 11.45 7.46 11.44
CA ARG A 2 11.22 6.31 10.54
C ARG A 2 9.89 5.56 10.80
N GLU A 3 9.65 5.13 12.04
CA GLU A 3 8.44 4.37 12.39
C GLU A 3 7.15 5.20 12.19
N GLU A 4 7.20 6.49 12.53
CA GLU A 4 6.11 7.42 12.26
C GLU A 4 5.84 7.57 10.76
N THR A 5 6.89 7.63 9.93
CA THR A 5 6.77 7.65 8.46
C THR A 5 6.14 6.37 7.94
N ILE A 6 6.56 5.20 8.45
CA ILE A 6 5.96 3.90 8.11
C ILE A 6 4.47 3.90 8.42
N GLU A 7 4.06 4.37 9.60
CA GLU A 7 2.63 4.37 9.95
C GLU A 7 1.80 5.35 9.14
N ARG A 8 2.35 6.50 8.78
CA ARG A 8 1.68 7.41 7.83
C ARG A 8 1.48 6.75 6.47
N ILE A 9 2.48 6.02 5.97
CA ILE A 9 2.37 5.30 4.69
C ILE A 9 1.35 4.16 4.79
N ARG A 10 1.31 3.41 5.89
CA ARG A 10 0.29 2.37 6.15
C ARG A 10 -1.12 2.96 6.12
N GLY A 11 -1.33 4.11 6.76
CA GLY A 11 -2.59 4.84 6.72
C GLY A 11 -3.01 5.24 5.29
N ILE A 12 -2.08 5.78 4.50
CA ILE A 12 -2.33 6.12 3.09
C ILE A 12 -2.68 4.87 2.30
N GLN A 13 -1.93 3.78 2.48
CA GLN A 13 -2.15 2.52 1.78
C GLN A 13 -3.55 1.94 2.07
N ALA A 14 -4.02 2.03 3.32
CA ALA A 14 -5.36 1.62 3.70
C ALA A 14 -6.46 2.48 3.04
N GLU A 15 -6.26 3.80 2.93
CA GLU A 15 -7.19 4.69 2.22
C GLU A 15 -7.23 4.41 0.71
N VAL A 16 -6.07 4.18 0.09
CA VAL A 16 -5.96 3.80 -1.33
C VAL A 16 -6.72 2.50 -1.60
N ARG A 17 -6.57 1.49 -0.75
CA ARG A 17 -7.30 0.22 -0.86
C ARG A 17 -8.81 0.40 -0.73
N ARG A 18 -9.27 1.26 0.20
CA ARG A 18 -10.69 1.61 0.35
C ARG A 18 -11.25 2.33 -0.87
N LEU A 19 -10.52 3.32 -1.40
CA LEU A 19 -10.91 4.04 -2.62
C LEU A 19 -11.01 3.12 -3.83
N ARG A 20 -10.08 2.16 -3.96
CA ARG A 20 -10.13 1.14 -5.00
C ARG A 20 -11.40 0.30 -4.91
N GLN A 21 -11.76 -0.16 -3.71
CA GLN A 21 -12.95 -0.99 -3.48
C GLN A 21 -14.27 -0.24 -3.66
N ALA A 22 -14.28 1.08 -3.45
CA ALA A 22 -15.47 1.91 -3.57
C ALA A 22 -15.71 2.46 -5.00
N SER A 23 -14.77 2.23 -5.92
CA SER A 23 -14.80 2.82 -7.26
C SER A 23 -15.13 1.78 -8.31
N ASP A 24 -16.19 2.00 -9.08
CA ASP A 24 -16.51 1.18 -10.27
C ASP A 24 -15.82 1.70 -11.55
N ASN A 25 -14.96 2.73 -11.44
CA ASN A 25 -14.22 3.27 -12.58
C ASN A 25 -12.88 2.52 -12.78
N PRO A 26 -12.67 1.81 -13.89
CA PRO A 26 -11.45 1.02 -14.12
C PRO A 26 -10.16 1.84 -14.13
N ALA A 27 -10.22 3.10 -14.55
CA ALA A 27 -9.05 3.97 -14.53
C ALA A 27 -8.65 4.31 -13.10
N ILE A 28 -9.62 4.62 -12.23
CA ILE A 28 -9.39 4.89 -10.81
C ILE A 28 -8.86 3.64 -10.12
N GLU A 29 -9.46 2.46 -10.37
CA GLU A 29 -8.99 1.20 -9.79
C GLU A 29 -7.51 0.95 -10.11
N ARG A 30 -7.12 1.13 -11.37
CA ARG A 30 -5.73 0.97 -11.83
C ARG A 30 -4.80 2.00 -11.21
N THR A 31 -5.22 3.27 -11.11
CA THR A 31 -4.44 4.31 -10.43
C THR A 31 -4.25 3.97 -8.94
N MET A 32 -5.28 3.49 -8.25
CA MET A 32 -5.18 3.07 -6.86
C MET A 32 -4.28 1.84 -6.69
N GLN A 33 -4.32 0.88 -7.62
CA GLN A 33 -3.41 -0.26 -7.59
C GLN A 33 -1.94 0.17 -7.71
N LEU A 34 -1.62 1.15 -8.55
CA LEU A 34 -0.26 1.69 -8.66
C LEU A 34 0.16 2.44 -7.39
N LEU A 35 -0.73 3.23 -6.78
CA LEU A 35 -0.46 3.91 -5.52
C LEU A 35 -0.23 2.93 -4.36
N ASP A 36 -0.99 1.83 -4.31
CA ASP A 36 -0.82 0.76 -3.32
C ASP A 36 0.58 0.12 -3.45
N LEU A 37 1.02 -0.15 -4.68
CA LEU A 37 2.37 -0.64 -4.96
C LEU A 37 3.44 0.35 -4.49
N TYR A 38 3.29 1.65 -4.78
CA TYR A 38 4.27 2.64 -4.33
C TYR A 38 4.31 2.81 -2.81
N CYS A 39 3.18 2.67 -2.11
CA CYS A 39 3.17 2.63 -0.65
C CYS A 39 3.92 1.42 -0.11
N HIS A 40 3.72 0.23 -0.71
CA HIS A 40 4.45 -0.97 -0.36
C HIS A 40 5.97 -0.80 -0.57
N MET A 41 6.40 -0.29 -1.73
CA MET A 41 7.80 -0.01 -2.01
C MET A 41 8.40 1.00 -1.02
N ALA A 42 7.70 2.10 -0.71
CA ALA A 42 8.18 3.08 0.26
C ALA A 42 8.36 2.47 1.66
N ARG A 43 7.46 1.57 2.08
CA ARG A 43 7.59 0.81 3.33
C ARG A 43 8.79 -0.14 3.29
N TRP A 44 9.00 -0.84 2.17
CA TRP A 44 10.18 -1.69 1.96
C TRP A 44 11.47 -0.88 2.09
N GLU A 45 11.59 0.25 1.39
CA GLU A 45 12.80 1.11 1.43
C GLU A 45 13.09 1.63 2.84
N LEU A 46 12.05 1.80 3.66
CA LEU A 46 12.19 2.12 5.07
C LEU A 46 12.53 0.89 5.93
N GLY A 47 12.52 -0.34 5.41
CA GLY A 47 12.80 -1.59 6.12
C GLY A 47 11.63 -2.10 6.97
N ASP A 48 10.38 -1.80 6.58
CA ASP A 48 9.20 -2.36 7.23
C ASP A 48 9.13 -3.87 6.98
N VAL A 49 9.28 -4.67 8.03
CA VAL A 49 9.30 -6.15 7.97
C VAL A 49 8.04 -6.69 7.31
N GLU A 50 6.87 -6.09 7.56
CA GLU A 50 5.61 -6.52 6.95
C GLU A 50 5.57 -6.30 5.43
N ALA A 51 6.28 -5.28 4.93
CA ALA A 51 6.41 -5.06 3.48
C ALA A 51 7.44 -6.00 2.85
N MET A 52 8.27 -6.67 3.66
CA MET A 52 9.25 -7.65 3.19
C MET A 52 8.69 -9.08 3.14
N ILE A 53 7.51 -9.32 3.71
CA ILE A 53 6.82 -10.60 3.62
C ILE A 53 6.05 -10.63 2.29
N PRO A 54 6.38 -11.54 1.35
CA PRO A 54 5.63 -11.67 0.12
C PRO A 54 4.19 -12.11 0.45
N GLU A 55 3.18 -11.40 -0.06
CA GLU A 55 1.76 -11.78 0.07
C GLU A 55 1.48 -13.21 -0.49
N ALA A 56 2.43 -13.79 -1.23
CA ALA A 56 2.40 -15.09 -1.87
C ALA A 56 2.42 -16.31 -0.94
N GLU A 57 2.71 -16.17 0.36
CA GLU A 57 2.70 -17.30 1.30
C GLU A 57 1.33 -17.63 1.90
N THR A 58 0.30 -16.83 1.59
CA THR A 58 -1.05 -16.97 2.18
C THR A 58 -2.05 -17.74 1.30
N ARG A 59 -1.56 -18.60 0.40
CA ARG A 59 -2.41 -19.34 -0.55
C ARG A 59 -2.80 -20.72 -0.05
#